data_AF-A0A7J6TGV0-F1
#
_entry.id   AF-A0A7J6TGV0-F1
#
_cell.length_a   1.000
_cell.length_b   1.000
_cell.length_c   1.000
_cell.angle_alpha   90.00
_cell.angle_beta   90.00
_cell.angle_gamma   90.00
#
_symmetry.space_group_name_H-M   'P 1'
#
loop_
_entity.id
_entity.type
_entity.pdbx_description
1 polymer ?
#
loop_
_entity_poly.entity_id
_entity_poly.type
_entity_poly.pdbx_seq_one_letter_code
_entity_poly.pdbx_strand_id
1 'polypeptide(L)'
;MGVPTFFRWLCTRYPKVIKDAVEKACIEVPGEGGDGANTYDIPVDFEEPNPNGIEFDNLYLDLNGIIHPCCHPEDGMTPENEDVMFLNIMRYVDRLVRIVRPRKLLYVAIDGVAPRAKMNQQRARRFKAAQEATEQMREEEKLRRQMVKEGREPPSKKGVPWDSNVITPGTPFLDRVAQMLQWYISDRMTNDPLWQLLGFRCILSD
;
A
#
# COMPACT_ATOMS: atom_id res chain seq x y z
N MET A 1 17.81 -13.08 -9.04
CA MET A 1 18.15 -11.77 -8.44
C MET A 1 16.89 -11.23 -7.78
N GLY A 2 16.94 -10.85 -6.50
CA GLY A 2 15.79 -10.23 -5.82
C GLY A 2 15.66 -8.75 -6.18
N VAL A 3 14.48 -8.17 -5.95
CA VAL A 3 14.23 -6.73 -6.18
C VAL A 3 15.30 -5.85 -5.51
N PRO A 4 15.70 -6.07 -4.23
CA PRO A 4 16.72 -5.24 -3.59
C PRO A 4 18.09 -5.30 -4.28
N THR A 5 18.49 -6.48 -4.77
CA THR A 5 19.79 -6.67 -5.44
C THR A 5 19.82 -5.95 -6.78
N PHE A 6 18.75 -6.08 -7.58
CA PHE A 6 18.66 -5.40 -8.87
C PHE A 6 18.55 -3.88 -8.68
N PHE A 7 17.72 -3.44 -7.75
CA PHE A 7 17.56 -2.02 -7.45
C PHE A 7 18.89 -1.42 -6.99
N ARG A 8 19.59 -2.05 -6.05
CA ARG A 8 20.93 -1.62 -5.62
C ARG A 8 21.90 -1.49 -6.79
N TRP A 9 21.94 -2.49 -7.68
CA TRP A 9 22.78 -2.43 -8.87
C TRP A 9 22.43 -1.24 -9.78
N LEU A 10 21.13 -0.98 -9.98
CA LEU A 10 20.63 0.13 -10.78
C LEU A 10 21.04 1.48 -10.15
N CYS A 11 20.85 1.68 -8.85
CA CYS A 11 21.24 2.90 -8.13
C CYS A 11 22.74 3.15 -8.24
N THR A 12 23.55 2.10 -8.03
CA THR A 12 25.01 2.21 -8.07
C THR A 12 25.50 2.55 -9.48
N ARG A 13 24.88 1.97 -10.52
CA ARG A 13 25.33 2.16 -11.90
C ARG A 13 24.77 3.43 -12.55
N TYR A 14 23.56 3.84 -12.17
CA TYR A 14 22.85 4.98 -12.74
C TYR A 14 22.22 5.84 -11.62
N PRO A 15 23.03 6.60 -10.86
CA PRO A 15 22.57 7.29 -9.65
C PRO A 15 21.50 8.35 -9.90
N LYS A 16 21.38 8.85 -11.14
CA LYS A 16 20.38 9.87 -11.52
C LYS A 16 18.99 9.30 -11.85
N VAL A 17 18.82 7.98 -11.85
CA VAL A 17 17.55 7.32 -12.20
C VAL A 17 16.53 7.45 -11.06
N ILE A 18 17.00 7.52 -9.82
CA ILE A 18 16.13 7.68 -8.66
C ILE A 18 16.03 9.16 -8.33
N LYS A 19 14.80 9.62 -8.16
CA LYS A 19 14.46 10.93 -7.64
C LYS A 19 13.36 10.73 -6.61
N ASP A 20 13.43 11.51 -5.53
CA ASP A 20 12.37 11.50 -4.54
C ASP A 20 11.11 12.13 -5.13
N ALA A 21 9.98 11.49 -4.88
CA ALA A 21 8.68 12.02 -5.27
C ALA A 21 8.31 13.15 -4.30
N VAL A 22 7.90 14.29 -4.84
CA VAL A 22 7.46 15.44 -4.07
C VAL A 22 5.94 15.40 -3.93
N GLU A 23 5.47 15.40 -2.69
CA GLU A 23 4.06 15.51 -2.31
C GLU A 23 3.84 16.88 -1.67
N LYS A 24 2.89 17.67 -2.18
CA LYS A 24 2.47 18.92 -1.52
C LYS A 24 1.57 18.57 -0.34
N ALA A 25 1.96 19.01 0.85
CA ALA A 25 1.12 18.92 2.05
C ALA A 25 0.30 20.20 2.23
N CYS A 26 -0.80 20.12 2.98
CA CYS A 26 -1.52 21.30 3.45
C CYS A 26 -0.58 22.19 4.27
N ILE A 27 -0.76 23.51 4.16
CA ILE A 27 0.02 24.47 4.94
C ILE A 27 -0.81 24.84 6.16
N GLU A 28 -0.29 24.53 7.35
CA GLU A 28 -0.85 25.01 8.61
C GLU A 28 -0.50 26.50 8.77
N VAL A 29 -1.51 27.36 8.83
CA VAL A 29 -1.31 28.80 9.03
C VAL A 29 -1.86 29.22 10.40
N PRO A 30 -1.13 30.04 11.17
CA PRO A 30 -1.64 30.62 12.41
C PRO A 30 -2.89 31.47 12.15
N GLY A 31 -3.93 31.28 12.95
CA GLY A 31 -5.15 32.09 12.90
C GLY A 31 -4.90 33.54 13.31
N GLU A 32 -5.76 34.44 12.84
CA GLU A 32 -5.73 35.86 13.23
C GLU A 32 -6.21 36.03 14.68
N GLY A 33 -5.27 35.85 15.60
CA GLY A 33 -5.43 36.02 17.04
C GLY A 33 -4.16 35.47 17.67
N GLY A 34 -3.26 36.36 18.12
CA GLY A 34 -1.85 36.11 18.45
C GLY A 34 -1.54 35.11 19.59
N ASP A 35 -2.42 34.15 19.82
CA ASP A 35 -2.44 33.22 20.94
C ASP A 35 -1.93 31.83 20.52
N GLY A 36 -1.66 31.60 19.22
CA GLY A 36 -1.12 30.34 18.68
C GLY A 36 -2.04 29.12 18.83
N ALA A 37 -3.26 29.30 19.33
CA ALA A 37 -4.17 28.22 19.71
C ALA A 37 -5.09 27.75 18.57
N ASN A 38 -5.27 28.54 17.51
CA ASN A 38 -6.08 28.19 16.35
C ASN A 38 -5.19 28.25 15.10
N THR A 39 -4.99 27.12 14.43
CA THR A 39 -4.44 27.04 13.08
C THR A 39 -5.57 26.68 12.11
N TYR A 40 -5.42 27.06 10.84
CA TYR A 40 -6.27 26.55 9.77
C TYR A 40 -5.42 26.01 8.63
N ASP A 41 -5.87 24.93 8.01
CA ASP A 41 -5.19 24.28 6.90
C ASP A 41 -5.58 24.96 5.59
N ILE A 42 -4.58 25.48 4.87
CA ILE A 42 -4.78 25.86 3.47
C ILE A 42 -4.76 24.57 2.64
N PRO A 43 -5.87 24.24 1.94
CA PRO A 43 -5.92 23.04 1.10
C PRO A 43 -4.93 23.15 -0.06
N VAL A 44 -4.39 22.01 -0.47
CA VAL A 44 -3.45 21.94 -1.59
C VAL A 44 -4.16 22.40 -2.87
N ASP A 45 -3.57 23.38 -3.55
CA ASP A 45 -4.00 23.75 -4.90
C ASP A 45 -3.52 22.69 -5.90
N PHE A 46 -4.49 22.04 -6.54
CA PHE A 46 -4.27 20.98 -7.51
C PHE A 46 -4.31 21.49 -8.97
N GLU A 47 -4.68 22.75 -9.19
CA GLU A 47 -4.59 23.42 -10.50
C GLU A 47 -3.15 23.80 -10.83
N GLU A 48 -2.33 24.02 -9.80
CA GLU A 48 -0.90 24.27 -9.99
C GLU A 48 -0.20 23.09 -10.69
N PRO A 49 0.88 23.37 -11.46
CA PRO A 49 1.71 22.34 -12.05
C PRO A 49 2.18 21.31 -11.02
N ASN A 50 2.35 20.06 -11.46
CA ASN A 50 2.83 18.98 -10.59
C ASN A 50 4.18 19.38 -9.95
N PRO A 51 4.32 19.30 -8.62
CA PRO A 51 5.54 19.70 -7.90
C PRO A 51 6.79 18.90 -8.30
N ASN A 52 6.62 17.75 -8.95
CA ASN A 52 7.72 16.93 -9.48
C ASN A 52 8.33 17.54 -10.77
N GLY A 53 7.78 18.64 -11.29
CA GLY A 53 8.25 19.34 -12.48
C GLY A 53 7.94 18.64 -13.80
N ILE A 54 7.14 17.57 -13.75
CA ILE A 54 6.71 16.77 -14.90
C ILE A 54 5.24 16.42 -14.71
N GLU A 55 4.46 16.55 -15.78
CA GLU A 55 3.07 16.11 -15.83
C GLU A 55 2.98 14.66 -16.32
N PHE A 56 2.02 13.92 -15.80
CA PHE A 56 1.80 12.52 -16.15
C PHE A 56 0.43 12.34 -16.80
N ASP A 57 0.39 11.70 -17.96
CA ASP A 57 -0.87 11.42 -18.64
C ASP A 57 -1.59 10.22 -18.01
N ASN A 58 -0.85 9.12 -17.82
CA ASN A 58 -1.41 7.84 -17.44
C ASN A 58 -0.69 7.28 -16.19
N LEU A 59 -1.46 6.85 -15.20
CA LEU A 59 -0.97 6.14 -14.02
C LEU A 59 -1.47 4.69 -14.04
N TYR A 60 -0.55 3.74 -13.91
CA TYR A 60 -0.85 2.30 -13.85
C TYR A 60 -0.48 1.76 -12.47
N LEU A 61 -1.45 1.15 -11.80
CA LEU A 61 -1.29 0.60 -10.45
C LEU A 61 -1.39 -0.92 -10.48
N ASP A 62 -0.33 -1.60 -10.03
CA ASP A 62 -0.37 -3.00 -9.64
C ASP A 62 -0.86 -3.08 -8.19
N LEU A 63 -2.13 -3.43 -8.01
CA LEU A 63 -2.75 -3.45 -6.69
C LEU A 63 -2.19 -4.53 -5.78
N ASN A 64 -1.67 -5.64 -6.31
CA ASN A 64 -1.08 -6.65 -5.44
C ASN A 64 0.13 -6.08 -4.69
N GLY A 65 0.89 -5.19 -5.33
CA GLY A 65 1.97 -4.44 -4.70
C GLY A 65 1.51 -3.50 -3.58
N ILE A 66 0.24 -3.08 -3.58
CA ILE A 66 -0.35 -2.16 -2.59
C ILE A 66 -1.07 -2.93 -1.47
N ILE A 67 -1.84 -3.97 -1.82
CA ILE A 67 -2.62 -4.78 -0.86
C ILE A 67 -1.68 -5.42 0.16
N HIS A 68 -0.53 -5.96 -0.27
CA HIS A 68 0.42 -6.62 0.63
C HIS A 68 0.86 -5.71 1.81
N PRO A 69 1.47 -4.53 1.59
CA PRO A 69 1.80 -3.60 2.67
C PRO A 69 0.59 -3.09 3.48
N CYS A 70 -0.57 -2.93 2.86
CA CYS A 70 -1.77 -2.43 3.54
C CYS A 70 -2.40 -3.46 4.48
N CYS A 71 -2.26 -4.76 4.19
CA CYS A 71 -2.77 -5.86 5.01
C CYS A 71 -1.75 -6.39 6.02
N HIS A 72 -0.45 -6.26 5.73
CA HIS A 72 0.64 -6.72 6.59
C HIS A 72 1.84 -5.76 6.54
N PRO A 73 1.74 -4.59 7.18
CA PRO A 73 2.85 -3.63 7.21
C PRO A 73 4.04 -4.20 7.98
N GLU A 74 5.25 -4.05 7.42
CA GLU A 74 6.49 -4.51 8.08
C GLU A 74 6.81 -3.68 9.34
N ASP A 75 6.54 -2.37 9.30
CA ASP A 75 6.91 -1.39 10.35
C ASP A 75 5.69 -0.80 11.10
N GLY A 76 4.58 -1.52 11.19
CA GLY A 76 3.33 -0.97 11.76
C GLY A 76 2.45 -2.00 12.44
N MET A 77 1.33 -1.51 13.00
CA MET A 77 0.29 -2.39 13.52
C MET A 77 -0.42 -3.10 12.37
N THR A 78 -0.57 -4.41 12.48
CA THR A 78 -1.41 -5.17 11.56
C THR A 78 -2.85 -4.67 11.68
N PRO A 79 -3.55 -4.42 10.56
CA PRO A 79 -4.94 -3.98 10.59
C PRO A 79 -5.81 -4.96 11.38
N GLU A 80 -6.73 -4.42 12.18
CA GLU A 80 -7.58 -5.22 13.07
C GLU A 80 -8.64 -6.04 12.32
N ASN A 81 -9.11 -5.52 11.17
CA ASN A 81 -10.17 -6.12 10.36
C ASN A 81 -10.03 -5.70 8.89
N GLU A 82 -10.84 -6.31 8.01
CA GLU A 82 -10.82 -6.04 6.57
C GLU A 82 -11.21 -4.59 6.23
N ASP A 83 -12.11 -3.96 6.99
CA ASP A 83 -12.53 -2.58 6.73
C ASP A 83 -11.35 -1.60 6.88
N VAL A 84 -10.51 -1.81 7.89
CA VAL A 84 -9.27 -1.03 8.05
C VAL A 84 -8.29 -1.31 6.91
N MET A 85 -8.20 -2.57 6.43
CA MET A 85 -7.38 -2.91 5.26
C MET A 85 -7.86 -2.16 4.02
N PHE A 86 -9.17 -2.14 3.76
CA PHE A 86 -9.76 -1.44 2.62
C PHE A 86 -9.51 0.06 2.71
N LEU A 87 -9.69 0.66 3.88
CA LEU A 87 -9.38 2.08 4.10
C LEU A 87 -7.92 2.40 3.84
N ASN A 88 -6.99 1.53 4.26
CA ASN A 88 -5.58 1.71 3.99
C ASN A 88 -5.26 1.63 2.49
N ILE A 89 -5.88 0.69 1.76
CA ILE A 89 -5.74 0.59 0.30
C ILE A 89 -6.25 1.86 -0.37
N MET A 90 -7.46 2.32 -0.03
CA MET A 90 -8.06 3.55 -0.57
C MET A 90 -7.17 4.77 -0.33
N ARG A 91 -6.69 4.95 0.90
CA ARG A 91 -5.76 6.05 1.26
C ARG A 91 -4.45 5.98 0.48
N TYR A 92 -3.92 4.78 0.26
CA TYR A 92 -2.69 4.61 -0.49
C TYR A 92 -2.88 4.99 -1.96
N VAL A 93 -3.99 4.58 -2.58
CA VAL A 93 -4.34 4.97 -3.95
C VAL A 93 -4.55 6.48 -4.05
N ASP A 94 -5.31 7.09 -3.13
CA ASP A 94 -5.51 8.55 -3.08
C ASP A 94 -4.16 9.29 -3.03
N ARG A 95 -3.23 8.81 -2.18
CA ARG A 95 -1.89 9.38 -2.05
C ARG A 95 -1.10 9.31 -3.36
N LEU A 96 -1.13 8.15 -4.04
CA LEU A 96 -0.45 8.00 -5.34
C LEU A 96 -1.04 8.93 -6.40
N VAL A 97 -2.37 9.08 -6.45
CA VAL A 97 -3.04 10.02 -7.37
C VAL A 97 -2.65 11.46 -7.06
N ARG A 98 -2.53 11.86 -5.78
CA ARG A 98 -2.09 13.21 -5.38
C ARG A 98 -0.65 13.53 -5.80
N ILE A 99 0.24 12.53 -5.74
CA ILE A 99 1.64 12.67 -6.13
C ILE A 99 1.77 12.76 -7.67
N VAL A 100 1.14 11.82 -8.39
CA VAL A 100 1.32 11.67 -9.83
C VAL A 100 0.45 12.64 -10.63
N ARG A 101 -0.75 12.97 -10.15
CA ARG A 101 -1.73 13.85 -10.82
C ARG A 101 -1.99 13.45 -12.29
N PRO A 102 -2.47 12.21 -12.56
CA PRO A 102 -2.68 11.74 -13.93
C PRO A 102 -3.70 12.61 -14.68
N ARG A 103 -3.41 12.99 -15.92
CA ARG A 103 -4.25 13.91 -16.73
C ARG A 103 -5.20 13.22 -17.70
N LYS A 104 -5.04 11.91 -17.95
CA LYS A 104 -5.82 11.17 -18.96
C LYS A 104 -6.35 9.84 -18.46
N LEU A 105 -5.55 9.04 -17.76
CA LEU A 105 -5.92 7.69 -17.36
C LEU A 105 -5.38 7.31 -15.98
N LEU A 106 -6.26 6.74 -15.15
CA LEU A 106 -5.91 5.89 -14.03
C LEU A 106 -6.27 4.44 -14.40
N TYR A 107 -5.29 3.55 -14.43
CA TYR A 107 -5.48 2.12 -14.68
C TYR A 107 -5.13 1.34 -13.41
N VAL A 108 -6.10 0.63 -12.86
CA VAL A 108 -5.97 -0.13 -11.61
C VAL A 108 -6.09 -1.60 -11.95
N ALA A 109 -5.03 -2.38 -11.72
CA ALA A 109 -4.95 -3.79 -12.09
C ALA A 109 -4.77 -4.68 -10.86
N ILE A 110 -5.63 -5.69 -10.74
CA ILE A 110 -5.47 -6.81 -9.80
C ILE A 110 -4.91 -7.99 -10.61
N ASP A 111 -3.98 -8.79 -10.06
CA ASP A 111 -3.54 -9.98 -10.80
C ASP A 111 -4.73 -10.93 -10.98
N GLY A 112 -5.02 -11.30 -12.22
CA GLY A 112 -5.88 -12.43 -12.55
C GLY A 112 -5.14 -13.77 -12.52
N VAL A 113 -5.74 -14.81 -13.12
CA VAL A 113 -5.14 -16.15 -13.18
C VAL A 113 -3.85 -16.12 -14.01
N ALA A 114 -2.74 -16.49 -13.38
CA ALA A 114 -1.42 -16.43 -13.98
C ALA A 114 -1.09 -17.67 -14.84
N PRO A 115 -0.19 -17.57 -15.83
CA PRO A 115 0.33 -18.72 -16.56
C PRO A 115 1.05 -19.73 -15.66
N ARG A 116 1.08 -21.01 -16.06
CA ARG A 116 1.64 -22.13 -15.27
C ARG A 116 3.06 -21.88 -14.74
N ALA A 117 3.91 -21.20 -15.52
CA ALA A 117 5.26 -20.85 -15.08
C ALA A 117 5.26 -19.93 -13.83
N LYS A 118 4.45 -18.85 -13.86
CA LYS A 118 4.27 -17.93 -12.73
C LYS A 118 3.57 -18.64 -11.56
N MET A 119 2.60 -19.53 -11.83
CA MET A 119 1.96 -20.35 -10.79
C MET A 119 2.97 -21.24 -10.05
N ASN A 120 3.89 -21.90 -10.75
CA ASN A 120 4.92 -22.71 -10.11
C ASN A 120 5.83 -21.87 -9.21
N GLN A 121 6.18 -20.65 -9.65
CA GLN A 121 6.97 -19.71 -8.85
C GLN A 121 6.20 -19.22 -7.62
N GLN A 122 4.92 -18.84 -7.77
CA GLN A 122 4.05 -18.45 -6.66
C GLN A 122 3.88 -19.61 -5.66
N ARG A 123 3.67 -20.84 -6.15
CA ARG A 123 3.61 -22.04 -5.32
C ARG A 123 4.88 -22.23 -4.51
N ALA A 124 6.05 -22.24 -5.15
CA ALA A 124 7.33 -22.41 -4.45
C ALA A 124 7.54 -21.35 -3.36
N ARG A 125 7.19 -20.08 -3.64
CA ARG A 125 7.24 -19.00 -2.65
C ARG A 125 6.32 -19.24 -1.46
N ARG A 126 5.05 -19.61 -1.69
CA ARG A 126 4.06 -19.84 -0.62
C ARG A 126 4.43 -21.01 0.27
N PHE A 127 4.91 -22.10 -0.32
CA PHE A 127 5.39 -23.26 0.43
C PHE A 127 6.57 -22.89 1.33
N LYS A 128 7.53 -22.11 0.81
CA LYS A 128 8.66 -21.62 1.60
C LYS A 128 8.20 -20.72 2.75
N ALA A 129 7.30 -19.76 2.49
CA ALA A 129 6.79 -18.86 3.53
C ALA A 129 6.04 -19.61 4.64
N ALA A 130 5.23 -20.62 4.30
CA ALA A 130 4.54 -21.45 5.28
C ALA A 130 5.50 -22.27 6.15
N GLN A 131 6.58 -22.80 5.54
CA GLN A 131 7.64 -23.49 6.27
C GLN A 131 8.38 -22.53 7.22
N GLU A 132 8.81 -21.36 6.73
CA GLU A 132 9.49 -20.34 7.54
C GLU A 132 8.62 -19.87 8.70
N ALA A 133 7.32 -19.63 8.49
CA ALA A 133 6.39 -19.28 9.57
C ALA A 133 6.26 -20.40 10.62
N THR A 134 6.25 -21.65 10.19
CA THR A 134 6.20 -22.81 11.10
C THR A 134 7.48 -22.93 11.93
N GLU A 135 8.63 -22.70 11.32
CA GLU A 135 9.93 -22.72 12.00
C GLU A 135 10.04 -21.57 13.01
N GLN A 136 9.66 -20.35 12.62
CA GLN A 136 9.62 -19.17 13.50
C GLN A 136 8.71 -19.39 14.72
N MET A 137 7.51 -19.94 14.55
CA MET A 137 6.61 -20.25 15.67
C MET A 137 7.24 -21.26 16.65
N ARG A 138 7.94 -22.28 16.13
CA ARG A 138 8.63 -23.28 16.97
C ARG A 138 9.79 -22.66 17.75
N GLU A 139 10.55 -21.78 17.12
CA GLU A 139 11.66 -21.07 17.77
C GLU A 139 11.17 -20.09 18.83
N GLU A 140 10.11 -19.33 18.54
CA GLU A 140 9.46 -18.45 19.50
C GLU A 140 8.97 -19.23 20.72
N GLU A 141 8.32 -20.38 20.52
CA GLU A 141 7.84 -21.21 21.63
C GLU A 141 8.98 -21.73 22.50
N LYS A 142 10.11 -22.15 21.89
CA LYS A 142 11.31 -22.58 22.63
C LYS A 142 11.90 -21.43 23.45
N LEU A 143 12.03 -20.24 22.86
CA LEU A 143 12.58 -19.07 23.54
C LEU A 143 11.68 -18.63 24.71
N ARG A 144 10.37 -18.62 24.52
CA ARG A 144 9.41 -18.36 25.61
C ARG A 144 9.55 -19.35 26.76
N ARG A 145 9.67 -20.66 26.45
CA ARG A 145 9.89 -21.69 27.48
C ARG A 145 11.21 -21.50 28.23
N GLN A 146 12.26 -21.04 27.56
CA GLN A 146 13.54 -20.71 28.20
C GLN A 146 13.41 -19.49 29.12
N MET A 147 12.77 -18.40 28.66
CA MET A 147 12.54 -17.20 29.50
C MET A 147 11.78 -17.53 30.79
N VAL A 148 10.72 -18.34 30.70
CA VAL A 148 9.95 -18.76 31.88
C VAL A 148 10.82 -19.57 32.84
N LYS A 149 11.70 -20.46 32.34
CA LYS A 149 12.64 -21.21 33.18
C LYS A 149 13.68 -20.31 33.86
N GLU A 150 14.07 -19.21 33.22
CA GLU A 150 14.97 -18.20 33.76
C GLU A 150 14.27 -17.20 34.70
N GLY A 151 12.97 -17.38 34.96
CA GLY A 151 12.18 -16.48 35.81
C GLY A 151 11.86 -15.12 35.16
N ARG A 152 11.99 -15.00 33.84
CA ARG A 152 11.64 -13.80 33.06
C ARG A 152 10.26 -13.95 32.44
N GLU A 153 9.47 -12.88 32.46
CA GLU A 153 8.18 -12.87 31.77
C GLU A 153 8.38 -12.68 30.25
N PRO A 154 7.91 -13.62 29.41
CA PRO A 154 7.96 -13.46 27.97
C PRO A 154 6.95 -12.40 27.50
N PRO A 155 7.20 -11.73 26.36
CA PRO A 155 6.26 -10.76 25.79
C PRO A 155 4.88 -11.38 25.54
N SER A 156 3.83 -10.57 25.36
CA SER A 156 2.53 -11.08 24.92
C SER A 156 2.66 -11.79 23.57
N LYS A 157 1.88 -12.86 23.37
CA LYS A 157 1.83 -13.50 22.04
C LYS A 157 1.29 -12.47 21.05
N LYS A 158 1.98 -12.30 19.92
CA LYS A 158 1.38 -11.62 18.78
C LYS A 158 0.12 -12.40 18.37
N GLY A 159 -0.90 -11.70 17.89
CA GLY A 159 -2.12 -12.33 17.38
C GLY A 159 -1.83 -13.30 16.22
N VAL A 160 -2.86 -14.03 15.78
CA VAL A 160 -2.73 -14.91 14.61
C VAL A 160 -2.29 -14.06 13.40
N PRO A 161 -1.16 -14.36 12.75
CA PRO A 161 -0.72 -13.63 11.57
C PRO A 161 -1.78 -13.70 10.48
N TRP A 162 -2.00 -12.58 9.79
CA TRP A 162 -2.93 -12.53 8.67
C TRP A 162 -2.43 -13.41 7.52
N ASP A 163 -3.33 -14.20 6.93
CA ASP A 163 -2.99 -15.13 5.84
C ASP A 163 -2.89 -14.40 4.50
N SER A 164 -1.68 -13.98 4.13
CA SER A 164 -1.43 -13.33 2.84
C SER A 164 -1.73 -14.17 1.60
N ASN A 165 -1.96 -15.48 1.74
CA ASN A 165 -2.38 -16.32 0.61
C ASN A 165 -3.78 -15.97 0.11
N VAL A 166 -4.59 -15.24 0.88
CA VAL A 166 -5.89 -14.74 0.43
C VAL A 166 -5.78 -13.71 -0.69
N ILE A 167 -4.60 -13.13 -0.93
CA ILE A 167 -4.31 -12.31 -2.12
C ILE A 167 -4.03 -13.23 -3.32
N THR A 168 -5.09 -13.89 -3.79
CA THR A 168 -5.08 -14.78 -4.95
C THR A 168 -6.42 -14.66 -5.67
N PRO A 169 -6.44 -14.71 -7.02
CA PRO A 169 -7.69 -14.87 -7.77
C PRO A 169 -8.58 -15.98 -7.22
N GLY A 170 -9.88 -15.71 -7.12
CA GLY A 170 -10.89 -16.67 -6.70
C GLY A 170 -11.03 -16.86 -5.19
N THR A 171 -10.39 -16.02 -4.37
CA THR A 171 -10.65 -15.98 -2.93
C THR A 171 -11.79 -15.00 -2.62
N PRO A 172 -12.62 -15.28 -1.59
CA PRO A 172 -13.66 -14.34 -1.19
C PRO A 172 -13.13 -12.96 -0.77
N PHE A 173 -11.89 -12.89 -0.28
CA PHE A 173 -11.25 -11.63 0.09
C PHE A 173 -10.99 -10.76 -1.14
N LEU A 174 -10.41 -11.32 -2.21
CA LEU A 174 -10.09 -10.55 -3.40
C LEU A 174 -11.36 -10.09 -4.13
N ASP A 175 -12.41 -10.91 -4.11
CA ASP A 175 -13.74 -10.54 -4.62
C ASP A 175 -14.33 -9.34 -3.86
N ARG A 176 -14.17 -9.28 -2.53
CA ARG A 176 -14.58 -8.13 -1.72
C ARG A 176 -13.72 -6.89 -2.00
N VAL A 177 -12.41 -7.06 -2.20
CA VAL A 177 -11.52 -5.97 -2.60
C VAL A 177 -11.96 -5.38 -3.95
N ALA A 178 -12.26 -6.21 -4.94
CA ALA A 178 -12.75 -5.76 -6.25
C ALA A 178 -14.06 -4.96 -6.12
N GLN A 179 -15.04 -5.47 -5.38
CA GLN A 179 -16.31 -4.76 -5.13
C GLN A 179 -16.09 -3.42 -4.41
N MET A 180 -15.23 -3.41 -3.39
CA MET A 180 -14.88 -2.19 -2.67
C MET A 180 -14.22 -1.17 -3.61
N LEU A 181 -13.31 -1.59 -4.49
CA LEU A 181 -12.64 -0.70 -5.45
C LEU A 181 -13.59 -0.13 -6.48
N GLN A 182 -14.55 -0.94 -6.98
CA GLN A 182 -15.60 -0.45 -7.88
C GLN A 182 -16.41 0.67 -7.22
N TRP A 183 -16.81 0.48 -5.97
CA TRP A 183 -17.50 1.51 -5.19
C TRP A 183 -16.60 2.74 -4.95
N TYR A 184 -15.36 2.53 -4.49
CA TYR A 184 -14.41 3.59 -4.17
C TYR A 184 -14.09 4.47 -5.39
N ILE A 185 -13.83 3.86 -6.55
CA ILE A 185 -13.59 4.60 -7.79
C ILE A 185 -14.82 5.42 -8.17
N SER A 186 -16.02 4.83 -8.06
CA SER A 186 -17.27 5.54 -8.38
C SER A 186 -17.51 6.72 -7.43
N ASP A 187 -17.27 6.54 -6.14
CA ASP A 187 -17.35 7.58 -5.12
C ASP A 187 -16.36 8.71 -5.42
N ARG A 188 -15.09 8.39 -5.65
CA ARG A 188 -14.06 9.40 -5.93
C ARG A 188 -14.33 10.19 -7.20
N MET A 189 -14.73 9.53 -8.28
CA MET A 189 -15.10 10.21 -9.52
C MET A 189 -16.31 11.16 -9.35
N THR A 190 -17.20 10.87 -8.39
CA THR A 190 -18.43 11.64 -8.16
C THR A 190 -18.25 12.75 -7.12
N ASN A 191 -17.43 12.52 -6.09
CA ASN A 191 -17.42 13.35 -4.89
C ASN A 191 -16.04 13.96 -4.58
N ASP A 192 -14.94 13.42 -5.12
CA ASP A 192 -13.61 13.92 -4.80
C ASP A 192 -13.22 15.09 -5.73
N PRO A 193 -12.96 16.29 -5.17
CA PRO A 193 -12.65 17.47 -5.97
C PRO A 193 -11.40 17.32 -6.84
N LEU A 194 -10.38 16.59 -6.36
CA LEU A 194 -9.15 16.37 -7.12
C LEU A 194 -9.42 15.46 -8.32
N TRP A 195 -10.14 14.37 -8.14
CA TRP A 195 -10.44 13.44 -9.23
C TRP A 195 -11.32 14.10 -10.31
N GLN A 196 -12.29 14.91 -9.88
CA GLN A 196 -13.10 15.71 -10.79
C GLN A 196 -12.28 16.75 -11.54
N LEU A 197 -11.41 17.48 -10.83
CA LEU A 197 -10.53 18.48 -11.43
C LEU A 197 -9.58 17.87 -12.48
N LEU A 198 -8.99 16.71 -12.18
CA LEU A 198 -8.10 16.03 -13.10
C LEU A 198 -8.83 15.43 -14.31
N GLY A 199 -10.11 15.07 -14.16
CA GLY A 199 -10.97 14.65 -15.26
C GLY A 199 -10.49 13.42 -16.03
N PHE A 200 -9.64 12.58 -15.41
CA PHE A 200 -9.09 11.38 -16.05
C PHE A 200 -10.15 10.28 -16.18
N ARG A 201 -9.95 9.37 -17.13
CA ARG A 201 -10.72 8.11 -17.20
C ARG A 201 -10.15 7.11 -16.20
N CYS A 202 -10.99 6.32 -15.57
CA CYS A 202 -10.56 5.21 -14.71
C CYS A 202 -10.90 3.87 -15.36
N ILE A 203 -9.96 2.93 -15.36
CA ILE A 203 -10.18 1.53 -15.75
C ILE A 203 -9.77 0.65 -14.56
N LEU A 204 -10.69 -0.20 -14.11
CA LEU A 204 -10.41 -1.30 -13.20
C LEU A 204 -10.35 -2.60 -13.99
N SER A 205 -9.26 -3.34 -13.81
CA SER A 205 -9.09 -4.72 -14.29
C SER A 205 -8.99 -5.62 -13.07
N ASP A 206 -10.12 -6.17 -12.66
CA ASP A 206 -10.25 -7.13 -11.54
C ASP A 206 -10.15 -8.60 -11.98
#